data_AF-A0A3G4W654-F1
#
_entry.id   AF-A0A3G4W654-F1
#
_cell.length_a   1.000
_cell.length_b   1.000
_cell.length_c   1.000
_cell.angle_alpha   90.00
_cell.angle_beta   90.00
_cell.angle_gamma   90.00
#
_symmetry.space_group_name_H-M   'P 1'
#
loop_
_entity.id
_entity.type
_entity.pdbx_description
1 polymer ?
#
loop_
_entity_poly.entity_id
_entity_poly.type
_entity_poly.pdbx_seq_one_letter_code
_entity_poly.pdbx_strand_id
1 'polypeptide(L)' 'MGAGPGGRPARTYTLVGTRGPDGQPVRIASGRAAGTVITRQEGRGRRRFELTDAVLSDGTYAAEPLDGYR' A
#
# COMPACT_ATOMS: atom_id res chain seq x y z
N MET A 1 28.22 5.44 11.98
CA MET A 1 27.55 6.71 11.64
C MET A 1 26.05 6.43 11.54
N GLY A 2 25.27 6.98 12.49
CA GLY A 2 23.83 7.27 12.41
C GLY A 2 22.81 6.15 12.17
N ALA A 3 22.40 5.42 13.22
CA ALA A 3 21.05 4.84 13.26
C ALA A 3 20.07 5.95 13.69
N GLY A 4 19.27 6.47 12.75
CA GLY A 4 18.21 7.44 13.05
C GLY A 4 17.05 6.80 13.84
N PRO A 5 16.31 7.58 14.65
CA PRO A 5 15.29 7.03 15.54
C PRO A 5 14.12 6.40 14.76
N GLY A 6 13.91 5.09 14.93
CA GLY A 6 12.57 4.47 14.92
C GLY A 6 11.85 4.24 13.58
N GLY A 7 12.55 4.20 12.43
CA GLY A 7 11.91 3.80 11.17
C GLY A 7 11.63 2.28 11.16
N ARG A 8 10.36 1.86 11.28
CA ARG A 8 9.99 0.45 11.05
C ARG A 8 10.53 -0.01 9.68
N PRO A 9 11.01 -1.26 9.54
CA PRO A 9 11.49 -1.76 8.26
C PRO A 9 10.40 -1.59 7.20
N ALA A 10 10.79 -1.10 6.02
CA ALA A 10 9.86 -0.89 4.93
C ALA A 10 9.17 -2.21 4.55
N ARG A 11 7.85 -2.19 4.49
CA ARG A 11 7.01 -3.31 4.08
C ARG A 11 6.56 -3.12 2.64
N THR A 12 6.45 -4.22 1.92
CA THR A 12 5.85 -4.24 0.59
C THR A 12 4.35 -4.41 0.73
N TYR A 13 3.60 -3.48 0.17
CA TYR A 13 2.14 -3.50 0.16
C TYR A 13 1.63 -3.72 -1.25
N THR A 14 0.61 -4.55 -1.39
CA THR A 14 -0.18 -4.69 -2.62
C THR A 14 -1.44 -3.83 -2.51
N LEU A 15 -1.64 -2.94 -3.48
CA LEU A 15 -2.86 -2.14 -3.59
C LEU A 15 -4.02 -3.03 -4.04
N VAL A 16 -4.92 -3.37 -3.13
CA VAL A 16 -6.00 -4.32 -3.40
C VAL A 16 -6.94 -3.76 -4.46
N GLY A 17 -7.34 -4.64 -5.39
CA GLY A 17 -8.22 -4.26 -6.50
C GLY A 17 -7.61 -3.26 -7.49
N THR A 18 -6.29 -3.08 -7.47
CA THR A 18 -5.57 -2.16 -8.33
C THR A 18 -4.56 -2.91 -9.19
N ARG A 19 -4.64 -2.72 -10.51
CA ARG A 19 -3.76 -3.36 -11.49
C ARG A 19 -3.02 -2.31 -12.31
N GLY A 20 -1.75 -2.60 -12.59
CA GLY A 20 -0.94 -1.81 -13.49
C GLY A 20 -1.38 -1.94 -14.95
N PRO A 21 -0.78 -1.15 -15.86
CA PRO A 21 -1.04 -1.26 -17.30
C PRO A 21 -0.72 -2.66 -17.88
N ASP A 22 0.15 -3.41 -17.22
CA ASP A 22 0.54 -4.79 -17.52
C ASP A 22 -0.42 -5.84 -16.94
N GLY A 23 -1.48 -5.41 -16.25
CA GLY A 23 -2.44 -6.28 -15.56
C GLY A 23 -1.94 -6.85 -14.23
N GLN A 24 -0.70 -6.54 -13.81
CA GLN A 24 -0.14 -7.05 -12.56
C GLN A 24 -0.63 -6.24 -11.36
N PRO A 25 -0.72 -6.85 -10.16
CA PRO A 25 -1.03 -6.11 -8.94
C PRO A 25 -0.02 -4.99 -8.70
N VAL A 26 -0.51 -3.79 -8.38
CA VAL A 26 0.37 -2.68 -8.05
C VAL A 26 0.93 -2.86 -6.64
N ARG A 27 2.26 -2.83 -6.51
CA ARG A 27 2.98 -2.95 -5.24
C ARG A 27 3.75 -1.68 -4.91
N ILE A 28 3.83 -1.33 -3.64
CA ILE A 28 4.59 -0.19 -3.12
C ILE A 28 5.39 -0.58 -1.88
N ALA A 29 6.55 0.04 -1.67
CA ALA A 29 7.29 -0.09 -0.42
C ALA A 29 6.97 1.10 0.51
N SER A 30 6.71 0.83 1.79
CA SER A 30 6.42 1.86 2.79
C SER A 30 6.87 1.43 4.18
N GLY A 31 7.57 2.31 4.89
CA GLY A 31 7.90 2.15 6.32
C GLY A 31 6.85 2.71 7.28
N ARG A 32 5.72 3.19 6.75
CA ARG A 32 4.62 3.74 7.55
C ARG A 32 3.90 2.65 8.33
N ALA A 33 3.32 3.00 9.47
CA ALA A 33 2.53 2.07 10.27
C ALA A 33 1.22 1.69 9.56
N ALA A 34 0.66 0.53 9.92
CA ALA A 34 -0.71 0.19 9.56
C ALA A 34 -1.70 1.22 10.12
N GLY A 35 -2.86 1.38 9.47
CA GLY A 35 -3.81 2.47 9.69
C GLY A 35 -3.44 3.77 8.99
N THR A 36 -2.28 3.84 8.33
CA THR A 36 -1.90 5.03 7.57
C THR A 36 -2.58 5.05 6.20
N VAL A 37 -3.26 6.15 5.89
CA VAL A 37 -3.84 6.37 4.56
C VAL A 37 -2.81 6.99 3.62
N ILE A 38 -2.72 6.44 2.42
CA ILE A 38 -1.94 6.97 1.31
C ILE A 38 -2.87 7.34 0.15
N THR A 39 -2.44 8.29 -0.66
CA THR A 39 -3.15 8.68 -1.89
C THR A 39 -2.27 8.36 -3.08
N ARG A 40 -2.82 7.64 -4.06
CA ARG A 40 -2.12 7.28 -5.30
C ARG A 40 -2.88 7.83 -6.51
N GLN A 41 -2.15 8.26 -7.53
CA GLN A 41 -2.75 8.63 -8.83
C GLN A 41 -3.13 7.35 -9.57
N GLU A 42 -4.38 7.22 -9.99
CA GLU A 42 -4.93 6.08 -10.74
C GLU A 42 -5.60 6.63 -12.00
N GLY A 43 -4.93 6.48 -13.16
CA GLY A 43 -5.40 7.07 -14.42
C GLY A 43 -5.56 8.60 -14.31
N ARG A 44 -6.80 9.10 -14.49
CA ARG A 44 -7.13 10.52 -14.34
C ARG A 44 -7.57 10.92 -12.91
N GLY A 45 -7.68 9.95 -12.00
CA GLY A 45 -8.20 10.15 -10.65
C GLY A 45 -7.15 9.94 -9.56
N ARG A 46 -7.54 10.23 -8.32
CA ARG A 46 -6.80 9.88 -7.11
C ARG A 46 -7.61 8.87 -6.34
N ARG A 47 -6.95 7.81 -5.87
CA ARG A 47 -7.56 6.80 -5.02
C ARG A 47 -6.81 6.71 -3.70
N ARG A 48 -7.55 6.51 -2.61
CA ARG A 48 -6.97 6.38 -1.27
C ARG A 48 -6.92 4.91 -0.86
N PHE A 49 -5.86 4.57 -0.15
CA PHE A 49 -5.65 3.23 0.38
C PHE A 49 -5.18 3.32 1.82
N GLU A 50 -5.71 2.45 2.67
CA GLU A 50 -5.21 2.24 4.02
C GLU A 50 -4.17 1.13 4.01
N LEU A 51 -2.98 1.40 4.54
CA LEU A 51 -1.98 0.39 4.79
C LEU A 51 -2.43 -0.48 5.97
N THR A 52 -2.53 -1.79 5.80
CA THR A 52 -3.01 -2.70 6.85
C THR A 52 -1.90 -3.66 7.32
N ASP A 53 -2.15 -4.37 8.41
CA ASP A 53 -1.30 -5.49 8.85
C ASP A 53 -1.74 -6.84 8.25
N ALA A 54 -2.75 -6.86 7.36
CA ALA A 54 -3.19 -8.09 6.71
C ALA A 54 -2.15 -8.55 5.68
N VAL A 55 -1.74 -9.81 5.76
CA VAL A 55 -0.77 -10.42 4.84
C VAL A 55 -1.53 -11.21 3.78
N LEU A 56 -1.23 -10.95 2.51
CA LEU A 56 -1.78 -11.66 1.36
C LEU A 56 -1.04 -12.99 1.14
N SER A 57 -1.62 -13.88 0.33
CA SER A 57 -1.03 -15.19 0.01
C SER A 57 0.35 -15.11 -0.67
N ASP A 58 0.69 -13.97 -1.27
CA ASP A 58 2.00 -13.72 -1.88
C ASP A 58 3.06 -13.16 -0.91
N GLY A 59 2.72 -13.03 0.37
CA GLY A 59 3.60 -12.54 1.44
C GLY A 59 3.69 -11.01 1.55
N THR A 60 2.97 -10.27 0.70
CA THR A 60 2.87 -8.80 0.83
C THR A 60 1.78 -8.38 1.80
N TYR A 61 1.84 -7.15 2.29
CA TYR A 61 0.78 -6.57 3.11
C TYR A 61 -0.34 -5.99 2.23
N ALA A 62 -1.58 -6.03 2.69
CA ALA A 62 -2.69 -5.45 1.96
C ALA A 62 -2.74 -3.93 2.18
N ALA A 63 -2.90 -3.18 1.10
CA ALA A 63 -3.34 -1.80 1.13
C ALA A 63 -4.78 -1.74 0.60
N GLU A 64 -5.74 -1.58 1.51
CA GLU A 64 -7.17 -1.67 1.21
C GLU A 64 -7.69 -0.33 0.65
N PRO A 65 -8.45 -0.33 -0.45
CA PRO A 65 -9.02 0.91 -0.99
C PRO A 65 -10.12 1.45 -0.08
N LEU A 66 -10.04 2.74 0.27
CA LEU A 66 -11.06 3.39 1.10
C LEU A 66 -12.31 3.81 0.32
N ASP A 67 -12.19 3.96 -0.99
CA ASP A 67 -13.27 4.43 -1.86
C ASP A 67 -14.11 3.25 -2.44
N GLY A 68 -14.14 2.10 -1.75
CA GLY A 68 -14.60 0.81 -2.28
C GLY A 68 -15.96 0.28 -1.84
N TYR A 69 -16.79 1.04 -1.12
CA TYR A 69 -18.19 0.66 -0.86
C TYR A 69 -19.12 1.54 -1.72
N ARG A 70 -19.42 1.09 -2.93
CA ARG A 70 -20.60 1.53 -3.69
C ARG A 70 -21.21 0.35 -4.42
#